data_AF-A0A6B2G4S8-F1
#
_entry.id   AF-A0A6B2G4S8-F1
#
_cell.length_a   1.000
_cell.length_b   1.000
_cell.length_c   1.000
_cell.angle_alpha   90.00
_cell.angle_beta   90.00
_cell.angle_gamma   90.00
#
_symmetry.space_group_name_H-M   'P 1'
#
loop_
_entity.id
_entity.type
_entity.pdbx_description
1 polymer ?
#
loop_
_entity_poly.entity_id
_entity_poly.type
_entity_poly.pdbx_seq_one_letter_code
_entity_poly.pdbx_strand_id
1 'polypeptide(L)'
;SAASCHIDCIYWVRRDSYLPIGSHGLKAVTKIKLNYNPVEVDPEEICPMAYSNPKTLANYAISDAVATYYLYMQYVHPFIYALCTIIPMKPAEILRKGSGTCCESILMTEAFQANIIYPNKQKQDTHKFTKSGHLLESETYVGGHVEAIEAGVFRADLPYHFKMNKTTIEQLQEEIAP
;
A
#
# COMPACT_ATOMS: atom_id res chain seq x y z
N SER A 1 -15.19 6.19 -27.96
CA SER A 1 -15.20 7.08 -26.79
C SER A 1 -15.78 6.31 -25.61
N ALA A 2 -14.98 5.90 -24.62
CA ALA A 2 -15.56 5.44 -23.37
C ALA A 2 -15.89 6.70 -22.55
N ALA A 3 -17.18 7.04 -22.45
CA ALA A 3 -17.64 8.33 -21.92
C ALA A 3 -17.45 8.50 -20.39
N SER A 4 -16.98 7.46 -19.67
CA SER A 4 -16.75 7.51 -18.23
C SER A 4 -15.60 6.59 -17.81
N CYS A 5 -14.77 7.04 -16.87
CA CYS A 5 -13.71 6.24 -16.26
C CYS A 5 -14.27 5.49 -15.04
N HIS A 6 -14.18 4.16 -15.01
CA HIS A 6 -14.55 3.36 -13.84
C HIS A 6 -13.40 3.30 -12.84
N ILE A 7 -13.54 4.03 -11.73
CA ILE A 7 -12.61 4.05 -10.60
C ILE A 7 -13.16 3.18 -9.48
N ASP A 8 -12.54 2.02 -9.29
CA ASP A 8 -12.87 1.12 -8.19
C ASP A 8 -11.91 1.32 -7.02
N CYS A 9 -12.43 1.88 -5.94
CA CYS A 9 -11.65 2.26 -4.76
C CYS A 9 -10.94 1.06 -4.11
N ILE A 10 -11.40 -0.18 -4.30
CA ILE A 10 -10.78 -1.35 -3.69
C ILE A 10 -9.35 -1.58 -4.16
N TYR A 11 -9.03 -1.22 -5.41
CA TYR A 11 -7.68 -1.34 -5.95
C TYR A 11 -6.72 -0.37 -5.25
N TRP A 12 -7.17 0.87 -5.02
CA TRP A 12 -6.42 1.84 -4.24
C TRP A 12 -6.28 1.37 -2.79
N VAL A 13 -7.34 0.84 -2.17
CA VAL A 13 -7.28 0.30 -0.81
C VAL A 13 -6.21 -0.78 -0.71
N ARG A 14 -6.19 -1.74 -1.62
CA ARG A 14 -5.24 -2.86 -1.57
C ARG A 14 -3.80 -2.44 -1.84
N ARG A 15 -3.58 -1.49 -2.75
CA ARG A 15 -2.24 -1.15 -3.24
C ARG A 15 -1.61 0.03 -2.50
N ASP A 16 -2.39 1.08 -2.25
CA ASP A 16 -1.86 2.40 -1.91
C ASP A 16 -2.33 2.93 -0.54
N SER A 17 -3.26 2.24 0.14
CA SER A 17 -3.80 2.75 1.42
C SER A 17 -2.90 2.52 2.62
N TYR A 18 -1.91 1.63 2.50
CA TYR A 18 -1.04 1.13 3.58
C TYR A 18 -1.81 0.49 4.75
N LEU A 19 -3.07 0.07 4.52
CA LEU A 19 -3.85 -0.63 5.53
C LEU A 19 -3.46 -2.12 5.59
N PRO A 20 -3.47 -2.73 6.79
CA PRO A 20 -3.30 -4.17 6.92
C PRO A 20 -4.44 -4.90 6.19
N ILE A 21 -4.16 -6.09 5.68
CA ILE A 21 -5.10 -6.86 4.85
C ILE A 21 -6.45 -7.08 5.55
N GLY A 22 -6.43 -7.30 6.87
CA GLY A 22 -7.65 -7.46 7.69
C GLY A 22 -8.55 -6.21 7.77
N SER A 23 -8.06 -5.05 7.34
CA SER A 23 -8.77 -3.77 7.38
C SER A 23 -9.13 -3.23 6.00
N HIS A 24 -9.14 -4.06 4.97
CA HIS A 24 -9.50 -3.65 3.60
C HIS A 24 -11.02 -3.57 3.34
N GLY A 25 -11.85 -4.00 4.30
CA GLY A 25 -13.31 -3.87 4.21
C GLY A 25 -13.76 -2.40 4.33
N LEU A 26 -14.83 -2.04 3.62
CA LEU A 26 -15.33 -0.66 3.53
C LEU A 26 -15.53 -0.01 4.91
N LYS A 27 -16.04 -0.77 5.89
CA LYS A 27 -16.25 -0.29 7.27
C LYS A 27 -14.94 0.12 7.95
N ALA A 28 -13.94 -0.76 7.92
CA ALA A 28 -12.63 -0.49 8.51
C ALA A 28 -11.91 0.66 7.77
N VAL A 29 -11.98 0.67 6.44
CA VAL A 29 -11.41 1.75 5.62
C VAL A 29 -12.06 3.08 5.96
N THR A 30 -13.39 3.13 6.09
CA THR A 30 -14.14 4.34 6.46
C THR A 30 -13.75 4.84 7.84
N LYS A 31 -13.67 3.95 8.82
CA LYS A 31 -13.24 4.30 10.18
C LYS A 31 -11.83 4.88 10.22
N ILE A 32 -10.89 4.27 9.49
CA ILE A 32 -9.47 4.67 9.52
C ILE A 32 -9.20 5.91 8.64
N LYS A 33 -9.82 6.00 7.46
CA LYS A 33 -9.56 7.08 6.49
C LYS A 33 -10.53 8.25 6.63
N LEU A 34 -11.82 8.00 6.85
CA LEU A 34 -12.85 9.06 6.92
C LEU A 34 -13.20 9.47 8.36
N ASN A 35 -12.62 8.82 9.36
CA ASN A 35 -12.75 9.15 10.78
C ASN A 35 -14.20 9.18 11.31
N TYR A 36 -15.05 8.28 10.82
CA TYR A 36 -16.38 8.04 11.38
C TYR A 36 -16.75 6.56 11.33
N ASN A 37 -17.70 6.14 12.18
CA ASN A 37 -18.21 4.78 12.18
C ASN A 37 -19.43 4.69 11.24
N PRO A 38 -19.35 3.98 10.10
CA PRO A 38 -20.50 3.80 9.22
C PRO A 38 -21.55 2.88 9.84
N VAL A 39 -22.77 2.94 9.30
CA VAL A 39 -23.86 2.02 9.68
C VAL A 39 -23.45 0.59 9.31
N GLU A 40 -23.68 -0.35 10.23
CA GLU A 40 -23.32 -1.75 10.07
C GLU A 40 -24.58 -2.61 10.17
N VAL A 41 -24.77 -3.46 9.17
CA VAL A 41 -25.81 -4.50 9.11
C VAL A 41 -25.11 -5.81 8.79
N ASP A 42 -25.53 -6.89 9.45
CA ASP A 42 -25.05 -8.23 9.15
C ASP A 42 -25.58 -8.69 7.79
N PRO A 43 -24.74 -9.27 6.91
CA PRO A 43 -25.18 -9.67 5.57
C PRO A 43 -26.39 -10.62 5.56
N GLU A 44 -26.51 -11.47 6.60
CA GLU A 44 -27.60 -12.42 6.77
C GLU A 44 -28.95 -11.74 7.07
N GLU A 45 -28.92 -10.53 7.65
CA GLU A 45 -30.11 -9.76 8.01
C GLU A 45 -30.63 -8.87 6.89
N ILE A 46 -29.81 -8.60 5.86
CA ILE A 46 -30.16 -7.70 4.75
C ILE A 46 -31.47 -8.11 4.06
N CYS A 47 -31.62 -9.40 3.75
CA CYS A 47 -32.81 -9.89 3.04
C CYS A 47 -34.07 -9.85 3.92
N PRO A 48 -34.06 -10.34 5.17
CA PRO A 48 -35.18 -10.16 6.10
C PRO A 48 -35.55 -8.68 6.34
N MET A 49 -34.56 -7.80 6.49
CA MET A 49 -34.76 -6.36 6.74
C MET A 49 -35.48 -5.65 5.60
N ALA A 50 -35.38 -6.14 4.36
CA ALA A 50 -36.09 -5.55 3.24
C ALA A 50 -37.61 -5.52 3.45
N TYR A 51 -38.16 -6.52 4.15
CA TYR A 51 -39.58 -6.55 4.53
C TYR A 51 -39.82 -5.99 5.93
N SER A 52 -39.02 -6.40 6.92
CA SER A 52 -39.27 -6.07 8.32
C SER A 52 -38.91 -4.62 8.70
N ASN A 53 -37.83 -4.07 8.12
CA ASN A 53 -37.36 -2.72 8.44
C ASN A 53 -36.62 -2.04 7.26
N PRO A 54 -37.34 -1.69 6.18
CA PRO A 54 -36.74 -1.13 4.97
C PRO A 54 -36.07 0.23 5.21
N LYS A 55 -36.48 1.00 6.22
CA LYS A 55 -35.88 2.30 6.56
C LYS A 55 -34.43 2.13 7.02
N THR A 56 -34.16 1.17 7.90
CA THR A 56 -32.80 0.88 8.37
C THR A 56 -31.92 0.37 7.23
N LEU A 57 -32.45 -0.50 6.37
CA LEU A 57 -31.74 -0.99 5.20
C LEU A 57 -31.39 0.14 4.21
N ALA A 58 -32.31 1.08 3.99
CA ALA A 58 -32.05 2.26 3.17
C ALA A 58 -30.95 3.16 3.76
N ASN A 59 -30.95 3.38 5.08
CA ASN A 59 -29.89 4.13 5.76
C ASN A 59 -28.52 3.45 5.63
N TYR A 60 -28.46 2.12 5.74
CA TYR A 60 -27.24 1.34 5.51
C TYR A 60 -26.72 1.52 4.08
N ALA A 61 -27.59 1.39 3.07
CA ALA A 61 -27.22 1.58 1.67
C ALA A 61 -26.69 3.00 1.37
N ILE A 62 -27.33 4.03 1.95
CA ILE A 62 -26.88 5.42 1.82
C ILE A 62 -25.53 5.61 2.52
N SER A 63 -25.34 5.02 3.71
CA SER A 63 -24.07 5.08 4.44
C SER A 63 -22.90 4.55 3.60
N ASP A 64 -23.08 3.40 2.94
CA ASP A 64 -22.04 2.81 2.08
C ASP A 64 -21.76 3.66 0.83
N ALA A 65 -22.80 4.25 0.22
CA ALA A 65 -22.64 5.15 -0.92
C ALA A 65 -21.89 6.43 -0.55
N VAL A 66 -22.24 7.03 0.59
CA VAL A 66 -21.58 8.23 1.14
C VAL A 66 -20.12 7.94 1.49
N ALA A 67 -19.86 6.83 2.17
CA ALA A 67 -18.51 6.36 2.48
C ALA A 67 -17.67 6.22 1.21
N THR A 68 -18.22 5.54 0.20
CA THR A 68 -17.52 5.30 -1.09
C THR A 68 -17.25 6.60 -1.83
N TYR A 69 -18.22 7.51 -1.88
CA TYR A 69 -18.07 8.81 -2.54
C TYR A 69 -16.98 9.67 -1.88
N TYR A 70 -17.00 9.80 -0.55
CA TYR A 70 -16.00 10.61 0.14
C TYR A 70 -14.62 9.96 0.16
N LEU A 71 -14.52 8.64 0.26
CA LEU A 71 -13.27 7.91 0.10
C LEU A 71 -12.65 8.20 -1.28
N TYR A 72 -13.48 8.13 -2.33
CA TYR A 72 -13.06 8.48 -3.68
C TYR A 72 -12.60 9.94 -3.75
N MET A 73 -13.44 10.90 -3.36
CA MET A 73 -13.16 12.32 -3.55
C MET A 73 -11.97 12.82 -2.75
N GLN A 74 -11.77 12.34 -1.52
CA GLN A 74 -10.72 12.84 -0.64
C GLN A 74 -9.38 12.13 -0.86
N TYR A 75 -9.39 10.83 -1.15
CA TYR A 75 -8.16 10.03 -1.23
C TYR A 75 -7.83 9.60 -2.65
N VAL A 76 -8.76 8.92 -3.34
CA VAL A 76 -8.47 8.26 -4.62
C VAL A 76 -8.36 9.24 -5.77
N HIS A 77 -9.30 10.19 -5.87
CA HIS A 77 -9.39 11.15 -6.97
C HIS A 77 -8.14 12.01 -7.11
N PRO A 78 -7.74 12.82 -6.09
CA PRO A 78 -6.54 13.66 -6.21
C PRO A 78 -5.28 12.82 -6.44
N PHE A 79 -5.18 11.65 -5.83
CA PHE A 79 -4.02 10.77 -5.97
C PHE A 79 -3.87 10.21 -7.39
N ILE A 80 -4.91 9.54 -7.92
CA ILE A 80 -4.84 8.89 -9.24
C ILE A 80 -4.69 9.93 -10.35
N TYR A 81 -5.40 11.05 -10.28
CA TYR A 81 -5.29 12.09 -11.30
C TYR A 81 -3.98 12.87 -11.22
N ALA A 82 -3.39 13.05 -10.03
CA ALA A 82 -2.03 13.57 -9.91
C ALA A 82 -1.02 12.61 -10.56
N LEU A 83 -1.15 11.29 -10.35
CA LEU A 83 -0.30 10.29 -11.00
C LEU A 83 -0.44 10.30 -12.53
N CYS A 84 -1.63 10.56 -13.07
CA CYS A 84 -1.83 10.72 -14.51
C CYS A 84 -1.06 11.89 -15.14
N THR A 85 -0.61 12.87 -14.35
CA THR A 85 0.17 14.00 -14.89
C THR A 85 1.59 13.61 -15.26
N ILE A 86 2.12 12.56 -14.64
CA ILE A 86 3.51 12.09 -14.80
C ILE A 86 3.60 10.72 -15.48
N ILE A 87 2.66 9.82 -15.20
CA ILE A 87 2.66 8.47 -15.78
C ILE A 87 1.80 8.51 -17.05
N PRO A 88 2.35 8.13 -18.23
CA PRO A 88 1.62 8.17 -19.50
C PRO A 88 0.65 6.99 -19.65
N MET A 89 -0.33 6.91 -18.73
CA MET A 89 -1.35 5.87 -18.68
C MET A 89 -2.70 6.45 -18.27
N LYS A 90 -3.80 5.77 -18.63
CA LYS A 90 -5.14 6.23 -18.25
C LYS A 90 -5.38 6.04 -16.75
N PRO A 91 -6.25 6.85 -16.10
CA PRO A 91 -6.54 6.71 -14.66
C PRO A 91 -6.96 5.29 -14.26
N ALA A 92 -7.81 4.65 -15.07
CA ALA A 92 -8.26 3.28 -14.89
C ALA A 92 -7.12 2.24 -14.93
N GLU A 93 -6.06 2.49 -15.70
CA GLU A 93 -4.89 1.62 -15.82
C GLU A 93 -3.93 1.86 -14.66
N ILE A 94 -3.67 3.14 -14.32
CA ILE A 94 -2.86 3.53 -13.16
C ILE A 94 -3.45 2.98 -11.88
N LEU A 95 -4.76 2.89 -11.73
CA LEU A 95 -5.40 2.31 -10.56
C LEU A 95 -5.21 0.78 -10.45
N ARG A 96 -5.23 0.06 -11.58
CA ARG A 96 -5.28 -1.42 -11.61
C ARG A 96 -3.92 -2.08 -11.79
N LYS A 97 -2.96 -1.42 -12.44
CA LYS A 97 -1.62 -1.97 -12.67
C LYS A 97 -0.80 -1.97 -11.37
N GLY A 98 0.21 -2.84 -11.30
CA GLY A 98 1.16 -2.80 -10.18
C GLY A 98 2.01 -1.52 -10.22
N SER A 99 2.52 -1.11 -9.06
CA SER A 99 3.46 0.02 -8.96
C SER A 99 4.71 -0.20 -9.83
N GLY A 100 5.21 -1.44 -9.91
CA GLY A 100 6.33 -1.80 -10.80
C GLY A 100 6.07 -1.51 -12.29
N THR A 101 4.85 -1.74 -12.79
CA THR A 101 4.48 -1.38 -14.17
C THR A 101 4.38 0.13 -14.36
N CYS A 102 3.94 0.86 -13.32
CA CYS A 102 3.96 2.32 -13.35
C CYS A 102 5.39 2.85 -13.43
N CYS A 103 6.32 2.29 -12.65
CA CYS A 103 7.75 2.61 -12.73
C CYS A 103 8.34 2.27 -14.10
N GLU A 104 8.01 1.11 -14.68
CA GLU A 104 8.43 0.73 -16.05
C GLU A 104 8.01 1.80 -17.06
N SER A 105 6.77 2.29 -16.97
CA SER A 105 6.26 3.34 -17.87
C SER A 105 6.99 4.67 -17.74
N ILE A 106 7.37 5.07 -16.51
CA ILE A 106 8.16 6.29 -16.28
C ILE A 106 9.55 6.12 -16.87
N LEU A 107 10.23 5.00 -16.58
CA LEU A 107 11.56 4.71 -17.11
C LEU A 107 11.60 4.66 -18.64
N MET A 108 10.57 4.10 -19.28
CA MET A 108 10.45 4.11 -20.74
C MET A 108 10.30 5.53 -21.30
N THR A 109 9.61 6.43 -20.59
CA THR A 109 9.44 7.83 -20.98
C THR A 109 10.76 8.58 -20.91
N GLU A 110 11.50 8.43 -19.81
CA GLU A 110 12.82 9.03 -19.63
C GLU A 110 13.85 8.48 -20.64
N ALA A 111 13.87 7.16 -20.86
CA ALA A 111 14.74 6.55 -21.85
C ALA A 111 14.46 7.05 -23.27
N PHE A 112 13.19 7.22 -23.62
CA PHE A 112 12.79 7.79 -24.92
C PHE A 112 13.26 9.25 -25.05
N GLN A 113 13.09 10.08 -24.03
CA GLN A 113 13.58 11.47 -24.04
C GLN A 113 15.11 11.57 -24.15
N ALA A 114 15.83 10.66 -23.50
CA ALA A 114 17.30 10.57 -23.56
C ALA A 114 17.83 9.87 -24.83
N ASN A 115 16.96 9.44 -25.76
CA ASN A 115 17.30 8.66 -26.94
C ASN A 115 18.08 7.36 -26.63
N ILE A 116 17.69 6.70 -25.53
CA ILE A 116 18.25 5.41 -25.08
C ILE A 116 17.29 4.30 -25.49
N ILE A 117 17.79 3.32 -26.24
CA ILE A 117 17.02 2.11 -26.55
C ILE A 117 16.85 1.29 -25.27
N TYR A 118 15.62 1.18 -24.79
CA TYR A 118 15.31 0.34 -23.63
C TYR A 118 15.29 -1.15 -24.03
N PRO A 119 15.73 -2.06 -23.13
CA PRO A 119 15.86 -3.49 -23.44
C PRO A 119 14.50 -4.20 -23.56
N ASN A 120 14.52 -5.38 -24.16
CA ASN A 120 13.37 -6.29 -24.15
C ASN A 120 13.09 -6.82 -22.72
N LYS A 121 11.85 -7.24 -22.47
CA LYS A 121 11.47 -7.82 -21.18
C LYS A 121 12.34 -9.04 -20.85
N GLN A 122 12.83 -9.09 -19.61
CA GLN A 122 13.62 -10.20 -19.11
C GLN A 122 12.83 -11.51 -19.17
N LYS A 123 13.46 -12.55 -19.71
CA LYS A 123 12.95 -13.93 -19.67
C LYS A 123 13.71 -14.68 -18.59
N GLN A 124 13.00 -15.50 -17.81
CA GLN A 124 13.65 -16.33 -16.80
C GLN A 124 14.21 -17.59 -17.45
N ASP A 125 15.48 -17.91 -17.16
CA ASP A 125 16.08 -19.19 -17.54
C ASP A 125 15.52 -20.29 -16.63
N THR A 126 15.05 -21.40 -17.24
CA THR A 126 14.37 -22.48 -16.52
C THR A 126 15.31 -23.39 -15.73
N HIS A 127 16.60 -23.44 -16.09
CA HIS A 127 17.57 -24.35 -15.48
C HIS A 127 18.88 -23.62 -15.18
N LYS A 128 18.94 -22.97 -14.01
CA LYS A 128 20.18 -22.42 -13.47
C LYS A 128 20.84 -23.43 -12.56
N PHE A 129 22.16 -23.51 -12.59
CA PHE A 129 22.93 -24.39 -11.71
C PHE A 129 23.80 -23.54 -10.77
N THR A 130 23.95 -24.01 -9.53
CA THR A 130 24.93 -23.48 -8.59
C THR A 130 26.35 -23.71 -9.11
N LYS A 131 27.32 -22.97 -8.56
CA LYS A 131 28.75 -23.20 -8.86
C LYS A 131 29.22 -24.63 -8.54
N SER A 132 28.52 -25.33 -7.65
CA SER A 132 28.79 -26.72 -7.27
C SER A 132 28.01 -27.76 -8.09
N GLY A 133 27.26 -27.35 -9.12
CA GLY A 133 26.56 -28.24 -10.05
C GLY A 133 25.15 -28.68 -9.63
N HIS A 134 24.62 -28.18 -8.51
CA HIS A 134 23.24 -28.45 -8.10
C HIS A 134 22.26 -27.53 -8.82
N LEU A 135 21.09 -28.06 -9.22
CA LEU A 135 20.02 -27.27 -9.82
C LEU A 135 19.47 -26.24 -8.81
N LEU A 136 19.30 -24.99 -9.25
CA LEU A 136 18.67 -23.93 -8.48
C LEU A 136 17.16 -23.97 -8.66
N GLU A 137 16.43 -24.13 -7.56
CA GLU A 137 14.98 -24.00 -7.52
C GLU A 137 14.54 -22.52 -7.54
N SER A 138 15.21 -21.68 -6.75
CA SER A 138 15.00 -20.24 -6.74
C SER A 138 16.32 -19.49 -6.52
N GLU A 139 16.42 -18.31 -7.11
CA GLU A 139 17.57 -17.41 -6.97
C GLU A 139 17.07 -16.09 -6.38
N THR A 140 17.59 -15.72 -5.21
CA THR A 140 17.26 -14.47 -4.52
C THR A 140 18.51 -13.90 -3.84
N TYR A 141 18.41 -12.66 -3.38
CA TYR A 141 19.44 -11.98 -2.59
C TYR A 141 19.06 -11.96 -1.10
N VAL A 142 20.03 -11.66 -0.24
CA VAL A 142 19.79 -11.46 1.20
C VAL A 142 18.91 -10.22 1.38
N GLY A 143 17.73 -10.39 1.95
CA GLY A 143 16.76 -9.31 2.16
C GLY A 143 17.12 -8.37 3.31
N GLY A 144 16.11 -7.66 3.82
CA GLY A 144 16.27 -6.78 4.98
C GLY A 144 16.65 -7.55 6.24
N HIS A 145 17.58 -6.99 7.02
CA HIS A 145 17.93 -7.52 8.34
C HIS A 145 16.88 -7.13 9.36
N VAL A 146 16.39 -8.08 10.15
CA VAL A 146 15.36 -7.86 11.17
C VAL A 146 15.81 -8.45 12.48
N GLU A 147 15.90 -7.62 13.53
CA GLU A 147 16.26 -8.03 14.88
C GLU A 147 15.23 -7.52 15.89
N ALA A 148 14.87 -8.39 16.83
CA ALA A 148 14.11 -8.03 18.03
C ALA A 148 15.03 -8.26 19.23
N ILE A 149 15.78 -7.21 19.60
CA ILE A 149 16.84 -7.29 20.62
C ILE A 149 16.24 -7.47 22.01
N GLU A 150 15.20 -6.70 22.33
CA GLU A 150 14.50 -6.76 23.60
C GLU A 150 12.98 -6.70 23.38
N ALA A 151 12.23 -7.40 24.23
CA ALA A 151 10.79 -7.37 24.27
C ALA A 151 10.34 -7.02 25.70
N GLY A 152 9.29 -6.20 25.81
CA GLY A 152 8.79 -5.75 27.10
C GLY A 152 7.96 -4.48 26.99
N VAL A 153 7.56 -3.95 28.14
CA VAL A 153 6.85 -2.67 28.24
C VAL A 153 7.85 -1.57 28.51
N PHE A 154 8.08 -0.73 27.50
CA PHE A 154 8.92 0.47 27.60
C PHE A 154 8.02 1.71 27.55
N ARG A 155 7.94 2.42 28.68
CA ARG A 155 7.23 3.68 28.90
C ARG A 155 8.14 4.78 29.46
N ALA A 156 7.87 6.03 29.12
CA ALA A 156 8.66 7.17 29.59
C ALA A 156 8.61 7.40 31.12
N ASP A 157 7.59 6.88 31.80
CA ASP A 157 7.36 7.04 33.25
C ASP A 157 7.93 5.90 34.10
N LEU A 158 8.61 4.93 33.50
CA LEU A 158 9.29 3.85 34.23
C LEU A 158 10.82 4.05 34.17
N PRO A 159 11.55 3.81 35.27
CA PRO A 159 13.01 3.88 35.25
C PRO A 159 13.62 2.70 34.48
N TYR A 160 14.71 2.96 33.76
CA TYR A 160 15.49 1.94 33.02
C TYR A 160 16.92 1.91 33.50
N HIS A 161 17.54 0.73 33.40
CA HIS A 161 18.97 0.57 33.62
C HIS A 161 19.70 0.58 32.28
N PHE A 162 20.57 1.58 32.08
CA PHE A 162 21.42 1.67 30.90
C PHE A 162 22.86 1.30 31.25
N LYS A 163 23.43 0.35 30.51
CA LYS A 163 24.86 0.05 30.57
C LYS A 163 25.57 0.76 29.42
N MET A 164 26.12 1.95 29.71
CA MET A 164 26.79 2.77 28.71
C MET A 164 28.23 2.29 28.45
N ASN A 165 28.66 2.33 27.19
CA ASN A 165 30.05 2.04 26.80
C ASN A 165 30.88 3.36 26.75
N LYS A 166 31.85 3.49 27.66
CA LYS A 166 32.69 4.70 27.77
C LYS A 166 33.51 4.97 26.50
N THR A 167 34.07 3.94 25.90
CA THR A 167 34.89 4.05 24.68
C THR A 167 34.08 4.65 23.52
N THR A 168 32.82 4.24 23.38
CA THR A 168 31.93 4.79 22.36
C THR A 168 31.61 6.27 22.62
N ILE A 169 31.46 6.67 23.89
CA ILE A 169 31.21 8.06 24.25
C ILE A 169 32.42 8.94 23.91
N GLU A 170 33.63 8.47 24.23
CA GLU A 170 34.88 9.17 23.92
C GLU A 170 35.05 9.36 22.40
N GLN A 171 34.80 8.31 21.60
CA GLN A 171 34.82 8.39 20.13
C GLN A 171 33.82 9.42 19.59
N LEU A 172 32.58 9.41 20.09
CA LEU A 172 31.55 10.37 19.66
C LEU A 172 31.92 11.82 20.04
N GLN A 173 32.64 12.03 21.14
CA GLN A 173 33.12 13.36 21.53
C GLN A 173 34.22 13.87 20.60
N GLU A 174 35.12 13.00 20.17
CA GLU A 174 36.18 13.33 19.20
C GLU A 174 35.60 13.67 17.82
N GLU A 175 34.57 12.97 17.36
CA GLU A 175 33.91 13.24 16.06
C GLU A 175 33.17 14.58 16.02
N ILE A 176 32.74 15.10 17.17
CA ILE A 176 32.05 16.39 17.31
C ILE A 176 33.05 17.52 17.58
N ALA A 177 34.27 17.20 18.01
CA ALA A 177 35.29 18.21 18.26
C ALA A 177 35.66 18.91 16.94
N PRO A 178 35.67 20.26 16.91
CA PRO A 178 35.94 21.04 15.70
C PRO A 178 37.35 20.84 15.14
#